data_AF-A0A7V4L9W3-F1
#
_entry.id   AF-A0A7V4L9W3-F1
#
_cell.length_a   1.000
_cell.length_b   1.000
_cell.length_c   1.000
_cell.angle_alpha   90.00
_cell.angle_beta   90.00
_cell.angle_gamma   90.00
#
_symmetry.space_group_name_H-M   'P 1'
#
loop_
_entity.id
_entity.type
_entity.pdbx_description
1 polymer ?
#
loop_
_entity_poly.entity_id
_entity_poly.type
_entity_poly.pdbx_seq_one_letter_code
_entity_poly.pdbx_strand_id
1 'polypeptide(L)'
;MRSYGPEGSRLTALLRLDRLRASPAGSNYAMAVDQLLMLLPDRRRLLEGSGLDLYRDFDALLIATPEPRDDTVTFLAVRHHMKDAALQAALDRSAAAVRHTIDWRLEDGRPVGVRRLASTASDKGTAGPDDRIFVLPQPFLAVIAPPAYAGLLLGKGRTSSDHGDAGSPDVGESTRTEKKISRVDWHDLVARIDAEDSALPEDAVFMITVTNLLVFSDVSPVVPGTRGVVDDDGHTQGVAPPNPQVITLVAGVEPAPYLELTVEFARETEARAWERGFPAWKRTLLSHPVLLFAGFAPLLDRIEPSREGTRVYLHVDTTAQEMQRLLALTTNLARAAMGRPRP
;
A
#
# COMPACT_ATOMS: atom_id res chain seq x y z
N MET A 1 17.02 6.06 7.65
CA MET A 1 15.78 5.95 6.83
C MET A 1 15.10 4.66 7.22
N ARG A 2 13.87 4.71 7.74
CA ARG A 2 13.02 3.51 7.87
C ARG A 2 12.59 3.14 6.44
N SER A 3 12.94 1.92 6.00
CA SER A 3 12.48 1.42 4.70
C SER A 3 11.11 0.82 4.92
N TYR A 4 10.07 1.50 4.44
CA TYR A 4 8.69 1.05 4.58
C TYR A 4 8.34 0.08 3.45
N GLY A 5 8.19 -1.21 3.74
CA GLY A 5 7.96 -2.25 2.71
C GLY A 5 9.21 -2.64 1.89
N PRO A 6 9.05 -3.36 0.76
CA PRO A 6 10.17 -3.66 -0.14
C PRO A 6 10.91 -2.37 -0.57
N GLU A 7 12.24 -2.44 -0.68
CA GLU A 7 13.06 -1.28 -1.06
C GLU A 7 12.51 -0.59 -2.32
N GLY A 8 12.34 0.73 -2.25
CA GLY A 8 11.82 1.56 -3.35
C GLY A 8 10.31 1.80 -3.36
N SER A 9 9.55 1.25 -2.40
CA SER A 9 8.11 1.54 -2.26
C SER A 9 7.87 3.01 -1.89
N ARG A 10 6.97 3.67 -2.63
CA ARG A 10 6.57 5.07 -2.40
C ARG A 10 5.32 5.19 -1.55
N LEU A 11 4.50 4.15 -1.53
CA LEU A 11 3.31 4.06 -0.70
C LEU A 11 3.30 2.70 -0.02
N THR A 12 3.09 2.72 1.29
CA THR A 12 2.87 1.53 2.11
C THR A 12 1.61 1.76 2.93
N ALA A 13 0.70 0.80 2.94
CA ALA A 13 -0.52 0.84 3.73
C ALA A 13 -0.67 -0.47 4.52
N LEU A 14 -0.96 -0.36 5.81
CA LEU A 14 -1.21 -1.47 6.71
C LEU A 14 -2.61 -1.32 7.29
N LEU A 15 -3.38 -2.41 7.25
CA LEU A 15 -4.70 -2.52 7.84
C LEU A 15 -4.76 -3.73 8.78
N ARG A 16 -5.10 -3.49 10.05
CA ARG A 16 -5.32 -4.51 11.10
C ARG A 16 -6.80 -4.79 11.25
N LEU A 17 -7.25 -5.76 10.48
CA LEU A 17 -8.64 -6.20 10.48
C LEU A 17 -9.01 -6.97 11.74
N ASP A 18 -8.05 -7.70 12.33
CA ASP A 18 -8.20 -8.35 13.62
C ASP A 18 -8.57 -7.35 14.73
N ARG A 19 -7.82 -6.23 14.82
CA ARG A 19 -8.08 -5.16 15.78
C ARG A 19 -9.40 -4.46 15.50
N LEU A 20 -9.68 -4.17 14.22
CA LEU A 20 -10.95 -3.59 13.82
C LEU A 20 -12.14 -4.50 14.16
N ARG A 21 -12.02 -5.82 13.97
CA ARG A 21 -13.06 -6.81 14.34
C ARG A 21 -13.23 -6.95 15.85
N ALA A 22 -12.13 -6.91 16.60
CA ALA A 22 -12.16 -7.01 18.05
C ALA A 22 -12.80 -5.78 18.71
N SER A 23 -12.77 -4.63 18.03
CA SER A 23 -13.28 -3.40 18.59
C SER A 23 -14.81 -3.38 18.74
N PRO A 24 -15.38 -2.92 19.87
CA PRO A 24 -16.82 -2.74 20.02
C PRO A 24 -17.42 -1.78 18.98
N ALA A 25 -16.65 -0.80 18.51
CA ALA A 25 -17.06 0.10 17.44
C ALA A 25 -16.78 -0.46 16.04
N GLY A 26 -16.05 -1.58 15.94
CA GLY A 26 -15.60 -2.20 14.69
C GLY A 26 -16.69 -2.49 13.67
N SER A 27 -17.83 -3.00 14.14
CA SER A 27 -19.00 -3.30 13.30
C SER A 27 -19.53 -2.06 12.58
N ASN A 28 -19.35 -0.87 13.17
CA ASN A 28 -19.81 0.39 12.59
C ASN A 28 -18.97 0.80 11.36
N TYR A 29 -17.76 0.27 11.23
CA TYR A 29 -16.83 0.59 10.15
C TYR A 29 -16.68 -0.55 9.14
N ALA A 30 -17.06 -1.77 9.50
CA ALA A 30 -16.87 -2.98 8.68
C ALA A 30 -17.33 -2.82 7.23
N MET A 31 -18.54 -2.29 7.00
CA MET A 31 -19.06 -2.08 5.64
C MET A 31 -18.26 -1.03 4.85
N ALA A 32 -17.87 0.08 5.49
CA ALA A 32 -17.10 1.13 4.83
C ALA A 32 -15.68 0.65 4.50
N VAL A 33 -15.07 -0.09 5.41
CA VAL A 33 -13.75 -0.71 5.20
C VAL A 33 -13.81 -1.79 4.12
N ASP A 34 -14.83 -2.66 4.12
CA ASP A 34 -14.98 -3.64 3.04
C ASP A 34 -15.19 -2.94 1.68
N GLN A 35 -16.01 -1.89 1.61
CA GLN A 35 -16.17 -1.09 0.38
C GLN A 35 -14.86 -0.45 -0.09
N LEU A 36 -14.03 0.06 0.83
CA LEU A 36 -12.72 0.61 0.48
C LEU A 36 -11.76 -0.49 0.02
N LEU A 37 -11.76 -1.63 0.68
CA LEU A 37 -11.00 -2.80 0.26
C LEU A 37 -11.47 -3.34 -1.10
N MET A 38 -12.76 -3.20 -1.44
CA MET A 38 -13.31 -3.52 -2.76
C MET A 38 -12.71 -2.67 -3.89
N LEU A 39 -12.17 -1.50 -3.56
CA LEU A 39 -11.55 -0.57 -4.51
C LEU A 39 -10.08 -0.87 -4.79
N LEU A 40 -9.46 -1.81 -4.07
CA LEU A 40 -8.09 -2.22 -4.38
C LEU A 40 -8.09 -2.85 -5.79
N PRO A 41 -7.32 -2.30 -6.76
CA PRO A 41 -7.38 -2.73 -8.15
C PRO A 41 -7.06 -4.22 -8.33
N ASP A 42 -6.27 -4.76 -7.42
CA ASP A 42 -5.87 -6.16 -7.39
C ASP A 42 -6.87 -7.12 -6.75
N ARG A 43 -7.83 -6.62 -5.96
CA ARG A 43 -8.77 -7.47 -5.22
C ARG A 43 -9.53 -8.40 -6.16
N ARG A 44 -10.05 -7.86 -7.27
CA ARG A 44 -10.81 -8.67 -8.23
C ARG A 44 -9.95 -9.80 -8.79
N ARG A 45 -8.71 -9.51 -9.21
CA ARG A 45 -7.80 -10.53 -9.75
C ARG A 45 -7.35 -11.56 -8.70
N LEU A 46 -7.32 -11.18 -7.42
CA LEU A 46 -6.82 -12.05 -6.34
C LEU A 46 -7.90 -12.87 -5.62
N LEU A 47 -9.12 -12.34 -5.53
CA LEU A 47 -10.16 -12.91 -4.66
C LEU A 47 -11.45 -13.28 -5.40
N GLU A 48 -11.69 -12.75 -6.61
CA GLU A 48 -12.87 -13.14 -7.39
C GLU A 48 -12.84 -14.66 -7.60
N GLY A 49 -13.93 -15.35 -7.25
CA GLY A 49 -14.03 -16.82 -7.31
C GLY A 49 -13.33 -17.58 -6.17
N SER A 50 -12.54 -16.94 -5.31
CA SER A 50 -11.84 -17.63 -4.20
C SER A 50 -12.79 -18.13 -3.10
N GLY A 51 -13.90 -17.41 -2.87
CA GLY A 51 -14.77 -17.57 -1.71
C GLY A 51 -14.22 -16.95 -0.43
N LEU A 52 -13.10 -16.22 -0.49
CA LEU A 52 -12.51 -15.52 0.64
C LEU A 52 -13.20 -14.18 0.88
N ASP A 53 -13.44 -13.88 2.14
CA ASP A 53 -13.91 -12.60 2.64
C ASP A 53 -12.72 -11.86 3.28
N LEU A 54 -12.32 -10.73 2.69
CA LEU A 54 -11.21 -9.93 3.18
C LEU A 54 -11.34 -9.58 4.65
N TYR A 55 -12.54 -9.16 5.06
CA TYR A 55 -12.79 -8.70 6.41
C TYR A 55 -12.83 -9.86 7.41
N ARG A 56 -13.27 -11.05 7.00
CA ARG A 56 -13.43 -12.19 7.92
C ARG A 56 -12.22 -13.11 7.98
N ASP A 57 -11.59 -13.40 6.84
CA ASP A 57 -10.58 -14.47 6.72
C ASP A 57 -9.14 -13.96 6.95
N PHE A 58 -8.92 -12.65 6.86
CA PHE A 58 -7.61 -12.03 7.00
C PHE A 58 -7.50 -11.17 8.25
N ASP A 59 -6.36 -11.23 8.92
CA ASP A 59 -6.09 -10.54 10.17
C ASP A 59 -5.38 -9.22 9.92
N ALA A 60 -4.46 -9.18 8.95
CA ALA A 60 -3.77 -7.96 8.55
C ALA A 60 -3.49 -7.94 7.04
N LEU A 61 -3.53 -6.76 6.43
CA LEU A 61 -3.11 -6.53 5.05
C LEU A 61 -2.05 -5.43 5.01
N LEU A 62 -0.86 -5.77 4.51
CA LEU A 62 0.21 -4.85 4.19
C LEU A 62 0.31 -4.74 2.66
N ILE A 63 0.11 -3.53 2.14
CA ILE A 63 0.18 -3.19 0.73
C ILE A 63 1.37 -2.27 0.55
N ALA A 64 2.25 -2.57 -0.39
CA ALA A 64 3.37 -1.69 -0.74
C ALA A 64 3.46 -1.55 -2.26
N THR A 65 3.60 -0.32 -2.75
CA THR A 65 3.74 -0.05 -4.18
C THR A 65 4.75 1.09 -4.43
N PRO A 66 5.63 0.94 -5.43
CA PRO A 66 6.48 2.03 -5.90
C PRO A 66 5.69 3.04 -6.75
N GLU A 67 4.56 2.66 -7.33
CA GLU A 67 3.74 3.51 -8.19
C GLU A 67 2.24 3.28 -7.90
N PRO A 68 1.61 4.13 -7.05
CA PRO A 68 0.21 3.96 -6.65
C PRO A 68 -0.80 4.01 -7.80
N ARG A 69 -0.40 4.54 -8.96
CA ARG A 69 -1.23 4.60 -10.17
C ARG A 69 -1.10 3.36 -11.06
N ASP A 70 -0.15 2.47 -10.77
CA ASP A 70 0.10 1.24 -11.50
C ASP A 70 -0.21 0.02 -10.61
N ASP A 71 -1.33 -0.63 -10.90
CA ASP A 71 -1.80 -1.83 -10.19
C ASP A 71 -0.90 -3.05 -10.47
N THR A 72 -0.14 -3.03 -11.57
CA THR A 72 0.72 -4.15 -11.97
C THR A 72 1.99 -4.28 -11.11
N VAL A 73 2.26 -3.32 -10.22
CA VAL A 73 3.47 -3.27 -9.38
C VAL A 73 3.14 -3.23 -7.89
N THR A 74 2.10 -3.97 -7.46
CA THR A 74 1.70 -4.01 -6.04
C THR A 74 2.25 -5.25 -5.32
N PHE A 75 2.98 -5.02 -4.22
CA PHE A 75 3.32 -6.04 -3.25
C PHE A 75 2.23 -6.13 -2.18
N LEU A 76 1.75 -7.34 -1.89
CA LEU A 76 0.74 -7.60 -0.87
C LEU A 76 1.24 -8.68 0.08
N ALA A 77 1.28 -8.38 1.38
CA ALA A 77 1.44 -9.38 2.43
C ALA A 77 0.17 -9.44 3.28
N VAL A 78 -0.29 -10.65 3.56
CA VAL A 78 -1.56 -10.91 4.25
C VAL A 78 -1.32 -11.87 5.40
N ARG A 79 -1.67 -11.44 6.61
CA ARG A 79 -1.84 -12.36 7.74
C ARG A 79 -3.24 -12.93 7.74
N HIS A 80 -3.35 -14.21 8.02
CA HIS A 80 -4.60 -14.95 7.99
C HIS A 80 -4.60 -16.11 8.97
N HIS A 81 -5.75 -16.55 9.43
CA HIS A 81 -5.86 -17.69 10.36
C HIS A 81 -6.14 -19.03 9.65
N MET A 82 -6.11 -19.04 8.32
CA MET A 82 -6.31 -20.27 7.52
C MET A 82 -5.05 -21.15 7.46
N LYS A 83 -5.24 -22.46 7.34
CA LYS A 83 -4.16 -23.41 7.01
C LYS A 83 -3.71 -23.23 5.55
N ASP A 84 -2.43 -23.47 5.27
CA ASP A 84 -1.82 -23.32 3.95
C ASP A 84 -2.61 -24.01 2.83
N ALA A 85 -3.06 -25.25 3.05
CA ALA A 85 -3.82 -26.01 2.04
C ALA A 85 -5.18 -25.37 1.71
N ALA A 86 -5.86 -24.78 2.71
CA ALA A 86 -7.12 -24.09 2.49
C ALA A 86 -6.92 -22.79 1.72
N LEU A 87 -5.85 -22.04 2.02
CA LEU A 87 -5.48 -20.85 1.27
C LEU A 87 -5.11 -21.18 -0.18
N GLN A 88 -4.26 -22.19 -0.42
CA GLN A 88 -3.89 -22.63 -1.76
C GLN A 88 -5.13 -22.98 -2.59
N ALA A 89 -6.03 -23.80 -2.05
CA ALA A 89 -7.26 -24.16 -2.73
C ALA A 89 -8.15 -22.95 -3.06
N ALA A 90 -8.17 -21.92 -2.21
CA ALA A 90 -8.90 -20.68 -2.47
C ALA A 90 -8.25 -19.84 -3.58
N LEU A 91 -6.92 -19.76 -3.58
CA LEU A 91 -6.15 -19.07 -4.63
C LEU A 91 -6.29 -19.80 -5.98
N ASP A 92 -6.31 -21.13 -5.99
CA ASP A 92 -6.53 -21.94 -7.20
C ASP A 92 -7.92 -21.68 -7.79
N ARG A 93 -8.96 -21.63 -6.96
CA ARG A 93 -10.31 -21.26 -7.41
C ARG A 93 -10.35 -19.85 -8.01
N SER A 94 -9.63 -18.91 -7.41
CA SER A 94 -9.55 -17.56 -7.96
C SER A 94 -8.83 -17.51 -9.31
N ALA A 95 -7.70 -18.21 -9.43
CA ALA A 95 -6.98 -18.32 -10.71
C ALA A 95 -7.88 -18.95 -11.78
N ALA A 96 -8.59 -20.04 -11.45
CA ALA A 96 -9.50 -20.69 -12.37
C ALA A 96 -10.64 -19.77 -12.84
N ALA A 97 -11.17 -18.91 -11.96
CA ALA A 97 -12.21 -17.93 -12.31
C ALA A 97 -11.77 -16.94 -13.40
N VAL A 98 -10.47 -16.66 -13.49
CA VAL A 98 -9.86 -15.81 -14.52
C VAL A 98 -9.10 -16.60 -15.60
N ARG A 99 -9.37 -17.91 -15.75
CA ARG A 99 -8.71 -18.81 -16.74
C ARG A 99 -7.20 -18.94 -16.57
N HIS A 100 -6.73 -18.91 -15.34
CA HIS A 100 -5.34 -19.14 -14.97
C HIS A 100 -5.22 -20.40 -14.11
N THR A 101 -4.00 -20.93 -14.02
CA THR A 101 -3.61 -21.97 -13.06
C THR A 101 -2.47 -21.45 -12.19
N ILE A 102 -2.29 -22.05 -11.01
CA ILE A 102 -1.14 -21.77 -10.15
C ILE A 102 -0.26 -23.02 -10.10
N ASP A 103 0.98 -22.87 -10.56
CA ASP A 103 1.98 -23.93 -10.48
C ASP A 103 2.60 -23.91 -9.08
N TRP A 104 2.05 -24.72 -8.16
CA TRP A 104 2.58 -24.86 -6.81
C TRP A 104 3.81 -25.77 -6.76
N ARG A 105 4.76 -25.37 -5.94
CA ARG A 105 5.97 -26.14 -5.59
C ARG A 105 6.38 -25.84 -4.17
N LEU A 106 7.23 -26.70 -3.62
CA LEU A 106 7.86 -26.45 -2.33
C LEU A 106 9.22 -25.81 -2.54
N GLU A 107 9.47 -24.71 -1.85
CA GLU A 107 10.79 -24.13 -1.66
C GLU A 107 11.04 -24.02 -0.15
N ASP A 108 12.18 -24.53 0.32
CA ASP A 108 12.52 -24.54 1.76
C ASP A 108 11.40 -25.06 2.68
N GLY A 109 10.68 -26.08 2.20
CA GLY A 109 9.58 -26.73 2.92
C GLY A 109 8.28 -25.90 2.96
N ARG A 110 8.20 -24.78 2.26
CA ARG A 110 7.02 -23.93 2.20
C ARG A 110 6.45 -23.81 0.78
N PRO A 111 5.13 -23.58 0.63
CA PRO A 111 4.50 -23.43 -0.67
C PRO A 111 4.90 -22.14 -1.40
N VAL A 112 5.22 -22.28 -2.68
CA VAL A 112 5.42 -21.20 -3.65
C VAL A 112 4.60 -21.51 -4.90
N GLY A 113 3.78 -20.57 -5.32
CA GLY A 113 2.94 -20.68 -6.50
C GLY A 113 3.29 -19.63 -7.53
N VAL A 114 3.25 -19.97 -8.81
CA VAL A 114 3.33 -18.98 -9.90
C VAL A 114 2.06 -19.09 -10.73
N ARG A 115 1.30 -18.00 -10.81
CA ARG A 115 0.13 -17.90 -11.68
C ARG A 115 0.59 -17.89 -13.12
N ARG A 116 -0.11 -18.63 -13.98
CA ARG A 116 0.07 -18.58 -15.43
C ARG A 116 -1.27 -18.69 -16.11
N LEU A 117 -1.35 -18.12 -17.31
CA LEU A 117 -2.50 -18.34 -18.18
C LEU A 117 -2.66 -19.86 -18.40
N ALA A 118 -3.89 -20.37 -18.25
CA ALA A 118 -4.16 -21.77 -18.54
C ALA A 118 -3.97 -21.99 -20.05
N SER A 119 -2.79 -22.49 -20.44
CA SER A 119 -2.42 -22.67 -21.85
C SER A 119 -3.43 -23.57 -22.57
N THR A 120 -4.02 -23.05 -23.64
CA THR A 120 -4.21 -23.84 -24.87
C THR A 120 -2.88 -23.85 -25.61
N ALA A 121 -2.53 -24.95 -26.26
CA ALA A 121 -1.19 -25.35 -26.71
C ALA A 121 -0.35 -24.39 -27.61
N SER A 122 -0.73 -23.12 -27.81
CA SER A 122 -0.06 -22.19 -28.74
C SER A 122 0.69 -21.00 -28.12
N ASP A 123 0.45 -20.60 -26.87
CA ASP A 123 1.06 -19.38 -26.30
C ASP A 123 2.23 -19.70 -25.37
N LYS A 124 3.37 -20.09 -25.96
CA LYS A 124 4.66 -20.03 -25.26
C LYS A 124 5.32 -18.70 -25.60
N GLY A 125 5.45 -17.79 -24.63
CA GLY A 125 6.54 -16.80 -24.75
C GLY A 125 6.47 -15.46 -24.05
N THR A 126 5.42 -15.10 -23.31
CA THR A 126 5.47 -13.81 -22.59
C THR A 126 4.77 -13.93 -21.24
N ALA A 127 5.50 -13.60 -20.17
CA ALA A 127 4.89 -13.47 -18.86
C ALA A 127 3.83 -12.37 -18.95
N GLY A 128 2.58 -12.73 -18.70
CA GLY A 128 1.48 -11.79 -18.72
C GLY A 128 1.61 -10.80 -17.56
N PRO A 129 1.02 -9.60 -17.65
CA PRO A 129 0.97 -8.65 -16.53
C PRO A 129 0.20 -9.17 -15.29
N ASP A 130 -0.40 -10.36 -15.34
CA ASP A 130 -1.10 -11.02 -14.22
C ASP A 130 -0.42 -12.32 -13.73
N ASP A 131 0.84 -12.60 -14.11
CA ASP A 131 1.60 -13.79 -13.70
C ASP A 131 2.16 -13.67 -12.27
N ARG A 132 1.27 -13.52 -11.29
CA ARG A 132 1.64 -13.28 -9.89
C ARG A 132 2.37 -14.46 -9.25
N ILE A 133 3.27 -14.13 -8.34
CA ILE A 133 3.99 -15.05 -7.48
C ILE A 133 3.31 -15.04 -6.11
N PHE A 134 3.02 -16.24 -5.60
CA PHE A 134 2.50 -16.48 -4.26
C PHE A 134 3.57 -17.19 -3.44
N VAL A 135 3.83 -16.70 -2.24
CA VAL A 135 4.76 -17.32 -1.29
C VAL A 135 4.05 -17.44 0.05
N LEU A 136 4.10 -18.61 0.69
CA LEU A 136 3.58 -18.83 2.03
C LEU A 136 4.76 -19.00 3.00
N PRO A 137 5.55 -17.94 3.27
CA PRO A 137 6.89 -18.05 3.84
C PRO A 137 6.90 -18.64 5.26
N GLN A 138 5.79 -18.50 5.99
CA GLN A 138 5.54 -19.15 7.28
C GLN A 138 4.05 -19.42 7.44
N PRO A 139 3.62 -20.26 8.40
CA PRO A 139 2.20 -20.45 8.68
C PRO A 139 1.51 -19.10 8.92
N PHE A 140 0.28 -18.95 8.43
CA PHE A 140 -0.57 -17.76 8.67
C PHE A 140 -0.08 -16.46 8.01
N LEU A 141 0.89 -16.53 7.11
CA LEU A 141 1.36 -15.41 6.29
C LEU A 141 1.44 -15.82 4.82
N ALA A 142 0.84 -15.00 3.97
CA ALA A 142 0.94 -15.11 2.52
C ALA A 142 1.50 -13.82 1.94
N VAL A 143 2.36 -13.95 0.94
CA VAL A 143 2.90 -12.85 0.16
C VAL A 143 2.52 -13.06 -1.30
N ILE A 144 1.97 -12.02 -1.90
CA ILE A 144 1.49 -12.01 -3.28
C ILE A 144 2.12 -10.81 -3.97
N ALA A 145 2.85 -11.05 -5.05
CA ALA A 145 3.53 -9.97 -5.77
C ALA A 145 3.64 -10.28 -7.27
N PRO A 146 3.78 -9.25 -8.12
CA PRO A 146 4.02 -9.42 -9.54
C PRO A 146 5.43 -9.96 -9.82
N PRO A 147 5.69 -10.42 -11.07
CA PRO A 147 7.00 -10.96 -11.49
C PRO A 147 8.19 -10.05 -11.20
N ALA A 148 8.00 -8.73 -11.13
CA ALA A 148 9.05 -7.77 -10.78
C ALA A 148 9.70 -8.06 -9.40
N TYR A 149 8.96 -8.69 -8.48
CA TYR A 149 9.47 -9.10 -7.17
C TYR A 149 10.08 -10.51 -7.15
N ALA A 150 10.18 -11.20 -8.29
CA ALA A 150 10.74 -12.55 -8.36
C ALA A 150 12.15 -12.64 -7.77
N GLY A 151 13.00 -11.62 -7.99
CA GLY A 151 14.34 -11.60 -7.41
C GLY A 151 14.34 -11.55 -5.87
N LEU A 152 13.34 -10.87 -5.28
CA LEU A 152 13.13 -10.80 -3.84
C LEU A 152 12.53 -12.09 -3.27
N LEU A 153 11.57 -12.68 -3.98
CA LEU A 153 10.77 -13.81 -3.50
C LEU A 153 11.34 -15.19 -3.83
N LEU A 154 12.06 -15.30 -4.94
CA LEU A 154 12.57 -16.54 -5.54
C LEU A 154 14.12 -16.52 -5.73
N GLY A 155 14.77 -15.38 -5.45
CA GLY A 155 16.23 -15.22 -5.46
C GLY A 155 16.81 -14.86 -6.83
N LYS A 156 18.04 -14.34 -6.84
CA LYS A 156 18.77 -13.99 -8.07
C LYS A 156 19.28 -15.26 -8.75
N GLY A 157 18.43 -15.89 -9.56
CA GLY A 157 18.80 -17.03 -10.37
C GLY A 157 17.65 -17.79 -11.04
N ARG A 158 16.40 -17.48 -10.71
CA ARG A 158 15.23 -18.17 -11.27
C ARG A 158 14.36 -17.23 -12.11
N THR A 159 14.96 -16.53 -13.06
CA THR A 159 14.20 -16.11 -14.25
C THR A 159 13.90 -17.37 -15.06
N SER A 160 12.64 -17.54 -15.45
CA SER A 160 12.10 -18.69 -16.17
C SER A 160 12.76 -18.90 -17.53
N SER A 161 13.91 -19.57 -17.55
CA SER A 161 14.53 -20.13 -18.76
C SER A 161 15.42 -21.31 -18.39
N ASP A 162 14.81 -22.41 -17.97
CA ASP A 162 15.49 -23.72 -17.96
C ASP A 162 14.61 -24.67 -18.77
N HIS A 163 14.70 -24.53 -20.09
CA HIS A 163 14.39 -25.60 -21.02
C HIS A 163 15.73 -26.19 -21.42
N GLY A 164 15.95 -27.43 -21.00
CA GLY A 164 17.16 -28.18 -21.29
C GLY A 164 17.37 -28.27 -22.79
N ASP A 165 18.59 -27.98 -23.21
CA ASP A 165 19.07 -28.35 -24.53
C ASP A 165 19.96 -29.58 -24.39
N ALA A 166 19.53 -30.65 -25.04
CA ALA A 166 20.25 -31.89 -25.13
C ALA A 166 21.08 -31.87 -26.42
N GLY A 167 22.40 -31.86 -26.26
CA GLY A 167 23.34 -32.34 -27.29
C GLY A 167 24.34 -31.30 -27.82
N SER A 168 25.59 -31.34 -27.37
CA SER A 168 26.73 -31.94 -28.10
C SER A 168 28.02 -31.78 -27.27
N PRO A 169 28.99 -32.73 -27.35
CA PRO A 169 30.17 -32.70 -26.51
C PRO A 169 31.26 -31.89 -27.19
N ASP A 170 31.72 -30.81 -26.55
CA ASP A 170 33.01 -30.24 -26.89
C ASP A 170 33.80 -29.87 -25.65
N VAL A 171 35.06 -30.27 -25.70
CA VAL A 171 36.04 -30.32 -24.62
C VAL A 171 36.53 -28.92 -24.32
N GLY A 172 36.29 -28.45 -23.10
CA GLY A 172 36.81 -27.18 -22.60
C GLY A 172 36.74 -27.16 -21.09
N GLU A 173 37.85 -27.53 -20.46
CA GLU A 173 38.09 -27.45 -19.02
C GLU A 173 37.93 -25.99 -18.56
N SER A 174 36.74 -25.65 -18.08
CA SER A 174 36.47 -24.37 -17.44
C SER A 174 35.93 -24.64 -16.05
N THR A 175 36.72 -24.22 -15.08
CA THR A 175 36.51 -24.25 -13.64
C THR A 175 35.05 -23.94 -13.29
N ARG A 176 34.29 -24.99 -12.98
CA ARG A 176 32.89 -24.92 -12.57
C ARG A 176 32.84 -24.27 -11.20
N THR A 177 32.89 -22.94 -11.19
CA THR A 177 32.52 -22.17 -10.01
C THR A 177 31.01 -22.34 -9.92
N GLU A 178 30.56 -23.30 -9.10
CA GLU A 178 29.15 -23.47 -8.75
C GLU A 178 28.61 -22.11 -8.34
N LYS A 179 27.82 -21.51 -9.23
CA LYS A 179 27.14 -20.24 -8.99
C LYS A 179 26.12 -20.54 -7.90
N LYS A 180 26.57 -20.40 -6.65
CA LYS A 180 25.80 -20.68 -5.43
C LYS A 180 24.46 -19.97 -5.60
N ILE A 181 23.41 -20.75 -5.86
CA ILE A 181 22.05 -20.25 -5.96
C ILE A 181 21.85 -19.45 -4.68
N SER A 182 21.62 -18.13 -4.80
CA SER A 182 21.37 -17.30 -3.63
C SER A 182 20.04 -17.77 -3.07
N ARG A 183 20.10 -18.61 -2.04
CA ARG A 183 18.94 -19.11 -1.31
C ARG A 183 18.12 -17.90 -0.87
N VAL A 184 16.82 -17.94 -1.13
CA VAL A 184 15.95 -16.85 -0.69
C VAL A 184 15.89 -16.89 0.82
N ASP A 185 16.31 -15.82 1.47
CA ASP A 185 16.12 -15.71 2.90
C ASP A 185 14.77 -15.05 3.20
N TRP A 186 13.73 -15.89 3.32
CA TRP A 186 12.42 -15.40 3.72
C TRP A 186 12.39 -14.95 5.18
N HIS A 187 13.37 -15.30 6.01
CA HIS A 187 13.44 -14.80 7.38
C HIS A 187 13.53 -13.27 7.39
N ASP A 188 14.38 -12.69 6.54
CA ASP A 188 14.51 -11.23 6.42
C ASP A 188 13.23 -10.58 5.89
N LEU A 189 12.52 -11.24 4.97
CA LEU A 189 11.24 -10.75 4.46
C LEU A 189 10.18 -10.72 5.57
N VAL A 190 10.08 -11.81 6.34
CA VAL A 190 9.16 -11.93 7.47
C VAL A 190 9.49 -10.88 8.54
N ALA A 191 10.77 -10.76 8.93
CA ALA A 191 11.20 -9.79 9.92
C ALA A 191 10.87 -8.34 9.52
N ARG A 192 10.96 -8.02 8.22
CA ARG A 192 10.53 -6.70 7.70
C ARG A 192 9.02 -6.51 7.83
N ILE A 193 8.21 -7.50 7.46
CA ILE A 193 6.74 -7.44 7.61
C ILE A 193 6.36 -7.30 9.10
N ASP A 194 7.00 -8.07 9.98
CA ASP A 194 6.80 -7.99 11.44
C ASP A 194 7.18 -6.59 11.98
N ALA A 195 8.24 -5.97 11.44
CA ALA A 195 8.65 -4.63 11.82
C ALA A 195 7.63 -3.56 11.37
N GLU A 196 7.04 -3.68 10.18
CA GLU A 196 5.94 -2.82 9.74
C GLU A 196 4.70 -2.98 10.63
N ASP A 197 4.33 -4.22 10.93
CA ASP A 197 3.20 -4.51 11.81
C ASP A 197 3.41 -3.94 13.22
N SER A 198 4.65 -3.95 13.70
CA SER A 198 5.04 -3.42 15.02
C SER A 198 5.17 -1.90 15.03
N ALA A 199 5.30 -1.26 13.87
CA ALA A 199 5.35 0.20 13.76
C ALA A 199 3.98 0.86 13.93
N LEU A 200 2.90 0.10 13.72
CA LEU A 200 1.54 0.55 13.97
C LEU A 200 1.25 0.59 15.49
N PRO A 201 0.82 1.74 16.05
CA PRO A 201 0.41 1.85 17.45
C PRO A 201 -0.60 0.77 17.85
N GLU A 202 -0.59 0.31 19.10
CA GLU A 202 -1.41 -0.83 19.54
C GLU A 202 -2.92 -0.60 19.40
N ASP A 203 -3.36 0.63 19.57
CA ASP A 203 -4.75 1.10 19.47
C ASP A 203 -5.16 1.52 18.05
N ALA A 204 -4.20 1.52 17.12
CA ALA A 204 -4.42 1.83 15.72
C ALA A 204 -4.84 0.59 14.91
N VAL A 205 -5.70 0.83 13.93
CA VAL A 205 -6.20 -0.19 12.98
C VAL A 205 -5.71 0.04 11.56
N PHE A 206 -5.25 1.24 11.23
CA PHE A 206 -4.80 1.60 9.90
C PHE A 206 -3.60 2.53 9.96
N MET A 207 -2.64 2.32 9.07
CA MET A 207 -1.54 3.22 8.82
C MET A 207 -1.26 3.28 7.33
N ILE A 208 -1.02 4.47 6.81
CA ILE A 208 -0.51 4.68 5.46
C ILE A 208 0.67 5.62 5.51
N THR A 209 1.75 5.23 4.86
CA THR A 209 2.98 6.00 4.73
C THR A 209 3.26 6.26 3.27
N VAL A 210 3.44 7.52 2.91
CA VAL A 210 3.84 7.98 1.57
C VAL A 210 5.20 8.63 1.65
N THR A 211 6.13 8.24 0.79
CA THR A 211 7.49 8.79 0.71
C THR A 211 7.72 9.51 -0.62
N ASN A 212 8.46 10.61 -0.58
CA ASN A 212 8.86 11.42 -1.74
C ASN A 212 7.67 11.87 -2.61
N LEU A 213 6.79 12.70 -2.05
CA LEU A 213 5.54 13.21 -2.66
C LEU A 213 5.67 14.05 -3.94
N LEU A 214 6.88 14.20 -4.52
CA LEU A 214 7.18 15.02 -5.70
C LEU A 214 6.36 14.67 -6.97
N VAL A 215 5.53 13.63 -6.97
CA VAL A 215 4.78 13.13 -8.15
C VAL A 215 3.26 13.39 -8.07
N PHE A 216 2.71 13.84 -6.93
CA PHE A 216 1.26 14.12 -6.81
C PHE A 216 0.88 15.59 -7.08
N SER A 217 1.85 16.40 -7.48
CA SER A 217 1.75 17.86 -7.71
C SER A 217 0.94 18.29 -8.94
N ASP A 218 -0.04 17.51 -9.41
CA ASP A 218 -0.95 17.96 -10.48
C ASP A 218 -2.18 18.70 -9.93
N VAL A 219 -2.35 18.73 -8.61
CA VAL A 219 -3.27 19.68 -7.97
C VAL A 219 -2.46 20.87 -7.48
N SER A 220 -1.92 21.64 -8.43
CA SER A 220 -1.75 23.07 -8.15
C SER A 220 -3.16 23.58 -7.79
N PRO A 221 -3.38 24.25 -6.65
CA PRO A 221 -4.57 25.06 -6.54
C PRO A 221 -4.50 26.01 -7.73
N VAL A 222 -5.44 25.86 -8.67
CA VAL A 222 -5.64 26.84 -9.74
C VAL A 222 -6.02 28.12 -9.02
N VAL A 223 -5.02 28.92 -8.67
CA VAL A 223 -5.21 30.32 -8.31
C VAL A 223 -5.67 30.96 -9.62
N PRO A 224 -6.90 31.49 -9.70
CA PRO A 224 -7.33 32.20 -10.89
C PRO A 224 -6.29 33.29 -11.17
N GLY A 225 -5.71 33.27 -12.37
CA GLY A 225 -4.68 34.23 -12.75
C GLY A 225 -5.25 35.64 -12.74
N THR A 226 -5.05 36.37 -11.65
CA THR A 226 -5.18 37.83 -11.66
C THR A 226 -3.91 38.38 -12.28
N ARG A 227 -4.04 38.66 -13.58
CA ARG A 227 -3.09 39.39 -14.40
C ARG A 227 -2.82 40.75 -13.74
N GLY A 228 -1.61 40.91 -13.21
CA GLY A 228 -0.92 42.17 -12.95
C GLY A 228 -1.41 42.99 -11.77
N VAL A 229 -0.67 42.96 -10.66
CA VAL A 229 -0.12 44.15 -9.97
C VAL A 229 1.16 43.68 -9.25
N VAL A 230 2.25 44.43 -9.45
CA VAL A 230 3.49 44.34 -8.65
C VAL A 230 3.40 45.39 -7.53
N ASP A 231 3.71 44.93 -6.31
CA ASP A 231 4.13 45.58 -5.04
C ASP A 231 3.74 47.01 -4.64
N ASP A 232 3.38 47.17 -3.34
CA ASP A 232 4.02 48.16 -2.44
C ASP A 232 3.77 47.91 -0.92
N ASP A 233 2.90 46.96 -0.49
CA ASP A 233 2.42 46.90 0.91
C ASP A 233 2.73 45.62 1.74
N GLY A 234 3.86 44.93 1.52
CA GLY A 234 4.36 43.98 2.52
C GLY A 234 3.50 42.72 2.80
N HIS A 235 2.88 42.13 1.79
CA HIS A 235 2.23 40.81 1.90
C HIS A 235 2.92 39.76 1.02
N THR A 236 3.30 38.64 1.66
CA THR A 236 4.04 37.52 1.10
C THR A 236 3.32 36.89 -0.09
N GLN A 237 4.01 36.84 -1.24
CA GLN A 237 3.76 35.86 -2.29
C GLN A 237 3.54 34.49 -1.67
N GLY A 238 2.53 33.75 -2.14
CA GLY A 238 2.20 32.42 -1.65
C GLY A 238 3.37 31.46 -1.81
N VAL A 239 4.20 31.35 -0.78
CA VAL A 239 5.25 30.34 -0.70
C VAL A 239 4.53 29.00 -0.63
N ALA A 240 4.65 28.20 -1.69
CA ALA A 240 4.15 26.84 -1.69
C ALA A 240 4.69 26.10 -0.45
N PRO A 241 3.87 25.28 0.24
CA PRO A 241 4.32 24.52 1.39
C PRO A 241 5.62 23.78 1.09
N PRO A 242 6.60 23.75 2.01
CA PRO A 242 7.78 22.93 1.81
C PRO A 242 7.34 21.48 1.60
N ASN A 243 7.98 20.77 0.67
CA ASN A 243 7.54 19.44 0.30
C ASN A 243 8.01 18.43 1.36
N PRO A 244 7.10 17.71 2.03
CA PRO A 244 7.50 16.70 3.00
C PRO A 244 8.17 15.50 2.32
N GLN A 245 9.13 14.90 3.02
CA GLN A 245 9.77 13.67 2.58
C GLN A 245 8.91 12.45 2.86
N VAL A 246 8.24 12.44 4.01
CA VAL A 246 7.38 11.35 4.44
C VAL A 246 6.11 11.92 5.06
N ILE A 247 4.96 11.36 4.69
CA ILE A 247 3.69 11.57 5.36
C ILE A 247 3.20 10.22 5.86
N THR A 248 2.92 10.11 7.15
CA THR A 248 2.29 8.95 7.76
C THR A 248 0.96 9.35 8.37
N LEU A 249 -0.12 8.71 7.94
CA LEU A 249 -1.45 8.84 8.53
C LEU A 249 -1.77 7.55 9.29
N VAL A 250 -2.16 7.69 10.55
CA VAL A 250 -2.61 6.60 11.42
C VAL A 250 -4.05 6.86 11.82
N ALA A 251 -4.86 5.80 11.85
CA ALA A 251 -6.22 5.85 12.37
C ALA A 251 -6.43 4.76 13.42
N GLY A 252 -6.92 5.17 14.58
CA GLY A 252 -7.35 4.27 15.66
C GLY A 252 -8.86 4.36 15.90
N VAL A 253 -9.39 3.29 16.51
CA VAL A 253 -10.83 3.17 16.82
C VAL A 253 -11.10 3.01 18.32
N GLU A 254 -10.05 2.89 19.14
CA GLU A 254 -10.13 2.72 20.60
C GLU A 254 -9.08 3.57 21.33
N PRO A 255 -9.34 3.96 22.59
CA PRO A 255 -10.62 3.92 23.30
C PRO A 255 -11.64 4.94 22.76
N ALA A 256 -11.17 5.95 22.03
CA ALA A 256 -11.97 6.84 21.20
C ALA A 256 -11.36 6.88 19.79
N PRO A 257 -12.16 6.98 18.71
CA PRO A 257 -11.63 7.05 17.36
C PRO A 257 -10.74 8.28 17.17
N TYR A 258 -9.59 8.15 16.54
CA TYR A 258 -8.68 9.27 16.32
C TYR A 258 -8.00 9.18 14.95
N LEU A 259 -7.47 10.32 14.51
CA LEU A 259 -6.54 10.41 13.39
C LEU A 259 -5.27 11.11 13.82
N GLU A 260 -4.13 10.53 13.46
CA GLU A 260 -2.82 11.12 13.63
C GLU A 260 -2.14 11.26 12.27
N LEU A 261 -1.67 12.47 11.93
CA LEU A 261 -0.89 12.75 10.74
C LEU A 261 0.50 13.22 11.17
N THR A 262 1.50 12.42 10.85
CA THR A 262 2.92 12.76 11.00
C THR A 262 3.50 13.18 9.65
N VAL A 263 4.15 14.33 9.62
CA VAL A 263 4.78 14.91 8.43
C VAL A 263 6.28 15.13 8.71
N GLU A 264 7.15 14.43 7.99
CA GLU A 264 8.61 14.51 8.14
C GLU A 264 9.25 15.30 7.01
N PHE A 265 10.14 16.23 7.37
CA PHE A 265 10.85 17.11 6.45
C PHE A 265 12.35 16.81 6.40
N ALA A 266 12.99 17.23 5.32
CA ALA A 266 14.44 17.08 5.15
C ALA A 266 15.22 17.89 6.19
N ARG A 267 14.68 19.04 6.57
CA ARG A 267 15.32 20.01 7.47
C ARG A 267 14.33 20.56 8.48
N GLU A 268 14.82 20.90 9.66
CA GLU A 268 13.99 21.51 10.71
C GLU A 268 13.45 22.89 10.28
N THR A 269 14.18 23.63 9.44
CA THR A 269 13.72 24.92 8.91
C THR A 269 12.46 24.79 8.04
N GLU A 270 12.34 23.69 7.31
CA GLU A 270 11.17 23.36 6.48
C GLU A 270 9.98 22.98 7.37
N ALA A 271 10.19 22.14 8.39
CA ALA A 271 9.17 21.80 9.38
C ALA A 271 8.63 23.05 10.10
N ARG A 272 9.51 23.95 10.54
CA ARG A 272 9.15 25.23 11.17
C ARG A 272 8.41 26.17 10.22
N ALA A 273 8.72 26.14 8.91
CA ALA A 273 7.99 26.94 7.92
C ALA A 273 6.59 26.38 7.69
N TRP A 274 6.46 25.06 7.63
CA TRP A 274 5.18 24.36 7.48
C TRP A 274 4.24 24.61 8.66
N GLU A 275 4.74 24.44 9.89
CA GLU A 275 4.00 24.69 11.14
C GLU A 275 3.45 26.12 11.21
N ARG A 276 4.29 27.12 10.88
CA ARG A 276 3.86 28.53 10.84
C ARG A 276 2.84 28.83 9.74
N GLY A 277 2.90 28.11 8.61
CA GLY A 277 1.97 28.23 7.49
C GLY A 277 0.62 27.55 7.72
N PHE A 278 0.55 26.62 8.68
CA PHE A 278 -0.63 25.79 8.92
C PHE A 278 -1.94 26.59 9.09
N PRO A 279 -2.02 27.70 9.86
CA PRO A 279 -3.26 28.46 10.00
C PRO A 279 -3.78 29.05 8.67
N ALA A 280 -2.90 29.41 7.74
CA ALA A 280 -3.29 29.93 6.44
C ALA A 280 -3.86 28.82 5.57
N TRP A 281 -3.17 27.68 5.46
CA TRP A 281 -3.65 26.55 4.67
C TRP A 281 -4.87 25.88 5.28
N LYS A 282 -5.00 25.84 6.61
CA LYS A 282 -6.22 25.39 7.32
C LYS A 282 -7.43 26.23 6.89
N ARG A 283 -7.31 27.55 6.78
CA ARG A 283 -8.38 28.42 6.24
C ARG A 283 -8.72 28.09 4.79
N THR A 284 -7.71 27.84 3.96
CA THR A 284 -7.92 27.43 2.56
C THR A 284 -8.64 26.08 2.47
N LEU A 285 -8.24 25.09 3.26
CA LEU A 285 -8.90 23.78 3.32
C LEU A 285 -10.35 23.90 3.82
N LEU A 286 -10.58 24.71 4.85
CA LEU A 286 -11.93 25.02 5.35
C LEU A 286 -12.80 25.71 4.31
N SER A 287 -12.24 26.42 3.34
CA SER A 287 -13.00 27.01 2.23
C SER A 287 -13.31 26.03 1.08
N HIS A 288 -12.73 24.82 1.11
CA HIS A 288 -12.89 23.85 0.02
C HIS A 288 -14.33 23.27 0.03
N PRO A 289 -15.09 23.38 -1.08
CA PRO A 289 -16.50 22.98 -1.11
C PRO A 289 -16.75 21.55 -0.66
N VAL A 290 -15.89 20.61 -1.08
CA VAL A 290 -16.02 19.19 -0.68
C VAL A 290 -15.91 19.00 0.83
N LEU A 291 -15.00 19.72 1.50
CA LEU A 291 -14.79 19.59 2.94
C LEU A 291 -15.89 20.31 3.74
N LEU A 292 -16.37 21.44 3.22
CA LEU A 292 -17.52 22.17 3.77
C LEU A 292 -18.80 21.35 3.71
N PHE A 293 -19.17 20.85 2.53
CA PHE A 293 -20.42 20.09 2.35
C PHE A 293 -20.38 18.71 3.02
N ALA A 294 -19.20 18.15 3.22
CA ALA A 294 -19.04 16.90 3.97
C ALA A 294 -19.05 17.10 5.50
N GLY A 295 -19.07 18.35 5.99
CA GLY A 295 -19.19 18.67 7.41
C GLY A 295 -17.90 18.44 8.22
N PHE A 296 -16.73 18.55 7.59
CA PHE A 296 -15.42 18.35 8.25
C PHE A 296 -14.84 19.61 8.90
N ALA A 297 -15.54 20.75 8.82
CA ALA A 297 -15.07 21.99 9.43
C ALA A 297 -14.80 21.87 10.94
N PRO A 298 -15.68 21.24 11.77
CA PRO A 298 -15.39 21.06 13.20
C PRO A 298 -14.16 20.19 13.46
N LEU A 299 -13.94 19.16 12.65
CA LEU A 299 -12.76 18.29 12.75
C LEU A 299 -11.48 19.08 12.49
N LEU A 300 -11.44 19.80 11.37
CA LEU A 300 -10.28 20.61 11.00
C LEU A 300 -10.00 21.71 12.02
N ASP A 301 -11.03 22.28 12.63
CA ASP A 301 -10.89 23.32 13.64
C ASP A 301 -10.20 22.84 14.92
N ARG A 302 -10.42 21.57 15.32
CA ARG A 302 -9.77 20.94 16.47
C ARG A 302 -8.29 20.57 16.25
N ILE A 303 -7.82 20.59 15.00
CA ILE A 303 -6.43 20.22 14.69
C ILE A 303 -5.48 21.35 15.10
N GLU A 304 -4.53 21.00 15.95
CA GLU A 304 -3.39 21.84 16.32
C GLU A 304 -2.09 21.12 15.93
N PRO A 305 -1.19 21.77 15.16
CA PRO A 305 0.11 21.19 14.83
C PRO A 305 1.02 21.28 16.05
N SER A 306 1.76 20.21 16.30
CA SER A 306 2.91 20.22 17.21
C SER A 306 4.16 19.79 16.45
N ARG A 307 5.33 20.33 16.78
CA ARG A 307 6.56 20.03 16.06
C ARG A 307 7.65 19.54 17.00
N GLU A 308 8.36 18.51 16.56
CA GLU A 308 9.56 18.00 17.20
C GLU A 308 10.67 17.83 16.16
N GLY A 309 11.69 18.68 16.21
CA GLY A 309 12.78 18.67 15.24
C GLY A 309 12.27 18.82 13.80
N THR A 310 12.47 17.78 13.00
CA THR A 310 12.09 17.71 11.57
C THR A 310 10.67 17.17 11.34
N ARG A 311 9.91 16.85 12.39
CA ARG A 311 8.57 16.27 12.29
C ARG A 311 7.51 17.21 12.80
N VAL A 312 6.38 17.23 12.11
CA VAL A 312 5.15 17.87 12.56
C VAL A 312 4.09 16.80 12.76
N TYR A 313 3.45 16.82 13.92
CA TYR A 313 2.37 15.92 14.31
C TYR A 313 1.06 16.69 14.39
N LEU A 314 0.01 16.10 13.84
CA LEU A 314 -1.35 16.60 13.93
C LEU A 314 -2.20 15.47 14.48
N HIS A 315 -2.77 15.67 15.66
CA HIS A 315 -3.68 14.73 16.27
C HIS A 315 -5.08 15.31 16.30
N VAL A 316 -6.08 14.49 16.05
CA VAL A 316 -7.48 14.86 16.25
C VAL A 316 -8.29 13.68 16.73
N ASP A 317 -8.93 13.87 17.88
CA ASP A 317 -9.97 12.98 18.33
C ASP A 317 -11.21 13.15 17.45
N THR A 318 -11.80 12.02 17.08
CA THR A 318 -12.94 11.94 16.18
C THR A 318 -14.08 11.19 16.87
N THR A 319 -15.30 11.60 16.58
CA THR A 319 -16.48 10.80 16.92
C THR A 319 -16.62 9.64 15.92
N ALA A 320 -17.33 8.58 16.31
CA ALA A 320 -17.59 7.45 15.40
C ALA A 320 -18.30 7.89 14.10
N GLN A 321 -19.21 8.88 14.18
CA GLN A 321 -19.88 9.43 13.01
C GLN A 321 -18.93 10.20 12.09
N GLU A 322 -18.01 10.98 12.66
CA GLU A 322 -16.98 11.71 11.91
C GLU A 322 -16.06 10.74 11.16
N MET A 323 -15.59 9.68 11.84
CA MET A 323 -14.77 8.63 11.20
C MET A 323 -15.53 7.90 10.09
N GLN A 324 -16.81 7.56 10.29
CA GLN A 324 -17.63 6.97 9.23
C GLN A 324 -17.76 7.88 8.00
N ARG A 325 -17.98 9.19 8.21
CA ARG A 325 -18.04 10.16 7.11
C ARG A 325 -16.71 10.26 6.37
N LEU A 326 -15.59 10.23 7.08
CA LEU A 326 -14.25 10.23 6.48
C LEU A 326 -14.05 8.99 5.59
N LEU A 327 -14.36 7.80 6.09
CA LEU A 327 -14.25 6.56 5.30
C LEU A 327 -15.17 6.57 4.07
N ALA A 328 -16.39 7.07 4.22
CA ALA A 328 -17.33 7.21 3.10
C ALA A 328 -16.85 8.21 2.04
N LEU A 329 -16.32 9.37 2.46
CA LEU A 329 -15.73 10.35 1.56
C LEU A 329 -14.55 9.73 0.80
N THR A 330 -13.62 9.08 1.50
CA THR A 330 -12.45 8.44 0.91
C THR A 330 -12.84 7.39 -0.13
N THR A 331 -13.85 6.57 0.17
CA THR A 331 -14.39 5.57 -0.76
C THR A 331 -14.96 6.23 -2.02
N ASN A 332 -15.71 7.32 -1.88
CA ASN A 332 -16.28 8.04 -3.02
C ASN A 332 -15.21 8.72 -3.88
N LEU A 333 -14.20 9.33 -3.24
CA LEU A 333 -13.08 9.96 -3.93
C LEU A 333 -12.23 8.92 -4.68
N ALA A 334 -11.91 7.79 -4.05
CA ALA A 334 -11.19 6.70 -4.67
C ALA A 334 -11.94 6.14 -5.88
N ARG A 335 -13.26 5.93 -5.77
CA ARG A 335 -14.11 5.51 -6.89
C ARG A 335 -14.09 6.54 -8.04
N ALA A 336 -14.21 7.83 -7.72
CA ALA A 336 -14.17 8.89 -8.73
C ALA A 336 -12.81 8.98 -9.43
N ALA A 337 -11.71 8.75 -8.71
CA ALA A 337 -10.36 8.74 -9.28
C ALA A 337 -10.15 7.56 -10.24
N MET A 338 -10.65 6.38 -9.89
CA MET A 338 -10.54 5.17 -10.73
C MET A 338 -11.54 5.14 -11.91
N GLY A 339 -12.66 5.85 -11.80
CA GLY A 339 -13.67 5.92 -12.86
C GLY A 339 -13.34 6.87 -14.01
N ARG A 340 -12.25 7.64 -13.93
CA ARG A 340 -11.82 8.53 -15.02
C ARG A 340 -11.12 7.71 -16.11
N PRO A 341 -11.62 7.72 -17.37
CA PRO A 341 -10.90 7.10 -18.48
C PRO A 341 -9.54 7.79 -18.65
N ARG A 342 -8.50 6.99 -18.91
CA ARG A 342 -7.16 7.50 -19.21
C ARG A 342 -7.24 8.39 -20.47
N PRO A 343 -6.64 9.59 -20.49
CA PRO A 343 -6.47 10.37 -21.70
C PRO A 343 -5.55 9.67 -22.71
#